data_AF-A0A6I8V3Y6-F1
#
_entry.id   AF-A0A6I8V3Y6-F1
#
_cell.length_a   1.000
_cell.length_b   1.000
_cell.length_c   1.000
_cell.angle_alpha   90.00
_cell.angle_beta   90.00
_cell.angle_gamma   90.00
#
_symmetry.space_group_name_H-M   'P 1'
#
loop_
_entity.id
_entity.type
_entity.pdbx_description
1 polymer ?
#
loop_
_entity_poly.entity_id
_entity_poly.type
_entity_poly.pdbx_seq_one_letter_code
_entity_poly.pdbx_strand_id
1 'polypeptide(L)'
;MVLQHNMHRTVGLLLILCTCGALAADILMATQGGTKSHKIPFWELAKGLIARGHNITFLNGFPADFHIEGLQEVTPAGLVEYIQNYTNWDLLGSRMAGEMPIKPWDGLRYAFESCDAMLGDAETKDLANRSFDLAILDGAFPECVLGLVHQYKIPFMYINTVGFYTGSLSVAGNPISYAITPNFYSRFTDNMSLYERAINTGMQIGQNLMHMYVMRKTHLVLRQHLGSQIPHPYEMSRNVSFILQNGHAVVSYPRALNPNVAEVACIHCKPARKLPKDLQDFIGASGASGFIYVSMGSSVKAANMPESLRRMLVKTFARLPYHVLWKYEGSSADMQDLTSNVKLSRWLPQQDILGHKKLRAFVTHGGLLSMFETVYHGVPVVTMPVFCDHDVNSAKAEADGYAIKLDLETLSTNQLYKAIMKVIHDSRYRSAARYRQNLLLDQRSTALETAIYWTEYVLRHKGAYHLQAPARNMHWSQYYLLDVLLVYLLSLYGLFLLIKRLDFRSEKLRSLHVPSTAAPTAGKTKSKKL
;
A
#
# COMPACT_ATOMS: atom_id res chain seq x y z
N MET A 1 -47.11 0.10 -47.40
CA MET A 1 -46.38 -1.04 -46.78
C MET A 1 -44.85 -0.90 -46.79
N VAL A 2 -44.24 -0.05 -47.64
CA VAL A 2 -42.77 0.15 -47.69
C VAL A 2 -42.25 1.18 -46.66
N LEU A 3 -43.07 2.14 -46.23
CA LEU A 3 -42.67 3.16 -45.24
C LEU A 3 -42.58 2.66 -43.79
N GLN A 4 -43.29 1.59 -43.45
CA GLN A 4 -43.31 1.03 -42.09
C GLN A 4 -42.07 0.16 -41.81
N HIS A 5 -41.44 -0.40 -42.85
CA HIS A 5 -40.26 -1.26 -42.72
C HIS A 5 -38.97 -0.46 -42.48
N ASN A 6 -38.88 0.77 -42.98
CA ASN A 6 -37.73 1.65 -42.76
C ASN A 6 -37.68 2.23 -41.35
N MET A 7 -38.84 2.50 -40.73
CA MET A 7 -38.93 3.05 -39.38
C MET A 7 -38.46 2.05 -38.32
N HIS A 8 -38.76 0.75 -38.48
CA HIS A 8 -38.27 -0.29 -37.56
C HIS A 8 -36.77 -0.56 -37.68
N ARG A 9 -36.17 -0.37 -38.87
CA ARG A 9 -34.72 -0.47 -39.07
C ARG A 9 -33.96 0.73 -38.50
N THR A 10 -34.48 1.95 -38.63
CA THR A 10 -33.85 3.15 -38.04
C THR A 10 -33.99 3.17 -36.53
N VAL A 11 -35.16 2.77 -35.98
CA VAL A 11 -35.37 2.64 -34.53
C VAL A 11 -34.52 1.51 -33.95
N GLY A 12 -34.35 0.39 -34.69
CA GLY A 12 -33.43 -0.68 -34.30
C GLY A 12 -31.95 -0.25 -34.29
N LEU A 13 -31.49 0.54 -35.27
CA LEU A 13 -30.13 1.08 -35.27
C LEU A 13 -29.89 2.12 -34.17
N LEU A 14 -30.88 2.98 -33.89
CA LEU A 14 -30.81 3.96 -32.79
C LEU A 14 -30.84 3.29 -31.41
N LEU A 15 -31.58 2.19 -31.24
CA LEU A 15 -31.58 1.41 -30.01
C LEU A 15 -30.27 0.63 -29.80
N ILE A 16 -29.64 0.12 -30.87
CA ILE A 16 -28.33 -0.54 -30.78
C ILE A 16 -27.21 0.47 -30.46
N LEU A 17 -27.33 1.73 -30.91
CA LEU A 17 -26.41 2.82 -30.54
C LEU A 17 -26.57 3.28 -29.08
N CYS A 18 -27.76 3.14 -28.49
CA CYS A 18 -28.01 3.54 -27.10
C CYS A 18 -27.64 2.48 -26.05
N THR A 19 -27.39 1.22 -26.42
CA THR A 19 -27.14 0.15 -25.45
C THR A 19 -25.68 -0.32 -25.35
N CYS A 20 -24.74 0.29 -26.09
CA CYS A 20 -23.34 -0.19 -26.12
C CYS A 20 -22.26 0.88 -25.94
N GLY A 21 -22.63 2.12 -25.58
CA GLY A 21 -21.66 3.21 -25.38
C GLY A 21 -21.29 3.38 -23.91
N ALA A 22 -20.24 2.73 -23.44
CA ALA A 22 -19.27 3.55 -22.70
C ALA A 22 -18.71 4.49 -23.77
N LEU A 23 -19.13 5.76 -23.77
CA LEU A 23 -18.50 6.75 -24.64
C LEU A 23 -17.00 6.66 -24.37
N ALA A 24 -16.21 6.55 -25.44
CA ALA A 24 -14.76 6.64 -25.36
C ALA A 24 -14.41 7.88 -24.52
N ALA A 25 -13.58 7.70 -23.50
CA ALA A 25 -13.24 8.72 -22.53
C ALA A 25 -11.73 8.95 -22.55
N ASP A 26 -11.32 10.20 -22.38
CA ASP A 26 -9.91 10.57 -22.23
C ASP A 26 -9.54 10.49 -20.75
N ILE A 27 -8.70 9.51 -20.38
CA ILE A 27 -8.34 9.24 -18.99
C ILE A 27 -6.88 9.57 -18.74
N LEU A 28 -6.63 10.43 -17.75
CA LEU A 28 -5.30 10.73 -17.25
C LEU A 28 -4.93 9.75 -16.14
N MET A 29 -3.93 8.91 -16.37
CA MET A 29 -3.26 8.14 -15.33
C MET A 29 -2.00 8.87 -14.87
N ALA A 30 -1.67 8.79 -13.58
CA ALA A 30 -0.43 9.41 -13.10
C ALA A 30 0.21 8.69 -11.90
N THR A 31 1.54 8.55 -11.96
CA THR A 31 2.39 8.15 -10.84
C THR A 31 3.46 9.22 -10.65
N GLN A 32 3.44 9.92 -9.52
CA GLN A 32 4.42 10.97 -9.22
C GLN A 32 5.78 10.37 -8.84
N GLY A 33 5.80 9.20 -8.22
CA GLY A 33 7.03 8.64 -7.69
C GLY A 33 6.92 7.20 -7.22
N GLY A 34 7.90 6.77 -6.45
CA GLY A 34 8.08 5.38 -6.04
C GLY A 34 9.12 4.67 -6.90
N THR A 35 8.91 3.39 -7.15
CA THR A 35 9.77 2.60 -8.04
C THR A 35 9.01 2.14 -9.27
N LYS A 36 9.72 1.64 -10.28
CA LYS A 36 9.13 1.16 -11.53
C LYS A 36 7.96 0.18 -11.36
N SER A 37 7.90 -0.55 -10.25
CA SER A 37 6.79 -1.46 -9.92
C SER A 37 5.42 -0.77 -9.84
N HIS A 38 5.38 0.52 -9.50
CA HIS A 38 4.14 1.29 -9.41
C HIS A 38 3.43 1.40 -10.76
N LYS A 39 4.18 1.35 -11.88
CA LYS A 39 3.59 1.36 -13.22
C LYS A 39 2.85 0.07 -13.56
N ILE A 40 3.16 -1.04 -12.90
CA ILE A 40 2.65 -2.37 -13.29
C ILE A 40 1.12 -2.43 -13.14
N PRO A 41 0.49 -2.08 -12.00
CA PRO A 41 -0.97 -2.03 -11.90
C PRO A 41 -1.63 -1.09 -12.91
N PHE A 42 -1.01 0.07 -13.17
CA PHE A 42 -1.50 1.04 -14.14
C PHE A 42 -1.46 0.53 -15.58
N TRP A 43 -0.37 -0.11 -16.00
CA TRP A 43 -0.28 -0.69 -17.33
C TRP A 43 -1.35 -1.74 -17.57
N GLU A 44 -1.67 -2.55 -16.57
CA GLU A 44 -2.69 -3.59 -16.69
C GLU A 44 -4.09 -2.99 -16.77
N LEU A 45 -4.38 -1.97 -15.96
CA LEU A 45 -5.63 -1.22 -16.07
C LEU A 45 -5.73 -0.50 -17.43
N ALA A 46 -4.66 0.15 -17.88
CA ALA A 46 -4.60 0.85 -19.15
C ALA A 46 -4.90 -0.09 -20.32
N LYS A 47 -4.26 -1.26 -20.40
CA LYS A 47 -4.55 -2.28 -21.43
C LYS A 47 -6.03 -2.67 -21.44
N GLY A 48 -6.60 -2.87 -20.26
CA GLY A 48 -8.01 -3.21 -20.10
C GLY A 48 -8.97 -2.10 -20.59
N LEU A 49 -8.65 -0.84 -20.30
CA LEU A 49 -9.47 0.32 -20.70
C LEU A 49 -9.30 0.68 -22.18
N ILE A 50 -8.08 0.56 -22.73
CA ILE A 50 -7.79 0.76 -24.17
C ILE A 50 -8.59 -0.25 -24.99
N ALA A 51 -8.63 -1.52 -24.58
CA ALA A 51 -9.43 -2.55 -25.23
C ALA A 51 -10.94 -2.27 -25.21
N ARG A 52 -11.39 -1.34 -24.35
CA ARG A 52 -12.79 -0.88 -24.24
C ARG A 52 -13.02 0.47 -24.92
N GLY A 53 -12.04 0.99 -25.65
CA GLY A 53 -12.15 2.20 -26.46
C GLY A 53 -11.80 3.50 -25.73
N HIS A 54 -11.25 3.44 -24.51
CA HIS A 54 -10.78 4.64 -23.80
C HIS A 54 -9.39 5.05 -24.28
N ASN A 55 -9.15 6.36 -24.34
CA ASN A 55 -7.84 6.93 -24.62
C ASN A 55 -7.09 7.16 -23.31
N ILE A 56 -5.89 6.60 -23.18
CA ILE A 56 -5.13 6.66 -21.93
C ILE A 56 -3.86 7.49 -22.12
N THR A 57 -3.73 8.53 -21.31
CA THR A 57 -2.47 9.27 -21.14
C THR A 57 -1.88 8.95 -19.78
N PHE A 58 -0.61 8.53 -19.71
CA PHE A 58 0.03 8.11 -18.47
C PHE A 58 1.26 8.96 -18.14
N LEU A 59 1.09 9.90 -17.20
CA LEU A 59 2.15 10.74 -16.65
C LEU A 59 2.99 9.97 -15.62
N ASN A 60 4.28 9.78 -15.85
CA ASN A 60 5.13 9.03 -14.92
C ASN A 60 6.62 9.38 -15.04
N GLY A 61 7.40 9.09 -14.01
CA GLY A 61 8.85 9.37 -13.99
C GLY A 61 9.76 8.21 -14.42
N PHE A 62 9.26 7.22 -15.18
CA PHE A 62 10.09 6.11 -15.69
C PHE A 62 9.91 5.94 -17.20
N PRO A 63 10.96 6.17 -18.01
CA PRO A 63 10.92 5.96 -19.45
C PRO A 63 10.40 4.56 -19.83
N ALA A 64 9.69 4.48 -20.95
CA ALA A 64 9.13 3.23 -21.46
C ALA A 64 10.25 2.26 -21.88
N ASP A 65 10.24 1.01 -21.38
CA ASP A 65 11.14 -0.03 -21.92
C ASP A 65 10.52 -0.74 -23.13
N PHE A 66 9.21 -0.61 -23.32
CA PHE A 66 8.45 -1.24 -24.39
C PHE A 66 7.24 -0.38 -24.74
N HIS A 67 6.77 -0.51 -25.98
CA HIS A 67 5.57 0.18 -26.45
C HIS A 67 4.31 -0.61 -26.08
N ILE A 68 3.28 0.09 -25.57
CA ILE A 68 1.92 -0.43 -25.44
C ILE A 68 1.07 0.33 -26.45
N GLU A 69 0.51 -0.40 -27.42
CA GLU A 69 -0.38 0.17 -28.43
C GLU A 69 -1.58 0.86 -27.76
N GLY A 70 -1.88 2.10 -28.17
CA GLY A 70 -2.96 2.92 -27.61
C GLY A 70 -2.65 3.62 -26.28
N LEU A 71 -1.48 3.39 -25.66
CA LEU A 71 -1.07 4.09 -24.45
C LEU A 71 -0.12 5.25 -24.79
N GLN A 72 -0.49 6.47 -24.43
CA GLN A 72 0.40 7.62 -24.52
C GLN A 72 1.11 7.82 -23.18
N GLU A 73 2.41 7.51 -23.10
CA GLU A 73 3.21 7.81 -21.92
C GLU A 73 3.82 9.21 -22.02
N VAL A 74 3.73 9.97 -20.93
CA VAL A 74 4.38 11.27 -20.77
C VAL A 74 5.37 11.16 -19.63
N THR A 75 6.65 11.38 -19.93
CA THR A 75 7.76 11.19 -18.99
C THR A 75 8.57 12.47 -18.85
N PRO A 76 8.20 13.37 -17.93
CA PRO A 76 8.87 14.65 -17.72
C PRO A 76 10.34 14.44 -17.35
N ALA A 77 11.26 15.11 -18.08
CA ALA A 77 12.69 14.82 -17.99
C ALA A 77 13.28 15.14 -16.60
N GLY A 78 12.93 16.27 -16.01
CA GLY A 78 13.35 16.65 -14.66
C GLY A 78 12.84 15.69 -13.59
N LEU A 79 11.60 15.21 -13.72
CA LEU A 79 11.08 14.16 -12.84
C LEU A 79 11.87 12.85 -12.96
N VAL A 80 12.17 12.41 -14.18
CA VAL A 80 12.96 11.19 -14.42
C VAL A 80 14.34 11.30 -13.78
N GLU A 81 15.04 12.42 -13.99
CA GLU A 81 16.36 12.67 -13.40
C GLU A 81 16.30 12.68 -11.86
N TYR A 82 15.31 13.38 -11.29
CA TYR A 82 15.12 13.45 -9.85
C TYR A 82 14.92 12.05 -9.24
N ILE A 83 14.06 11.22 -9.83
CA ILE A 83 13.81 9.85 -9.34
C ILE A 83 15.06 8.99 -9.44
N GLN A 84 15.81 9.06 -10.55
CA GLN A 84 17.02 8.27 -10.73
C GLN A 84 18.08 8.61 -9.69
N ASN A 85 18.29 9.90 -9.43
CA ASN A 85 19.23 10.37 -8.42
C ASN A 85 18.77 10.03 -7.00
N TYR A 86 17.48 10.23 -6.72
CA TYR A 86 16.89 9.96 -5.42
C TYR A 86 16.93 8.47 -5.04
N THR A 87 16.64 7.56 -5.99
CA THR A 87 16.55 6.11 -5.71
C THR A 87 17.91 5.39 -5.67
N ASN A 88 19.03 6.10 -5.78
CA ASN A 88 20.37 5.52 -5.76
C ASN A 88 20.92 5.31 -4.33
N TRP A 89 20.12 4.67 -3.47
CA TRP A 89 20.46 4.42 -2.07
C TRP A 89 21.19 3.09 -1.83
N ASP A 90 22.00 3.05 -0.78
CA ASP A 90 22.53 1.81 -0.21
C ASP A 90 21.52 1.15 0.74
N LEU A 91 20.45 0.59 0.16
CA LEU A 91 19.37 -0.01 0.94
C LEU A 91 19.82 -1.26 1.71
N LEU A 92 20.68 -2.07 1.10
CA LEU A 92 21.12 -3.35 1.66
C LEU A 92 22.20 -3.14 2.73
N GLY A 93 23.18 -2.27 2.49
CA GLY A 93 24.22 -1.95 3.46
C GLY A 93 23.66 -1.34 4.73
N SER A 94 22.82 -0.31 4.61
CA SER A 94 22.14 0.29 5.78
C SER A 94 21.33 -0.76 6.55
N ARG A 95 20.58 -1.62 5.85
CA ARG A 95 19.78 -2.64 6.53
C ARG A 95 20.64 -3.66 7.29
N MET A 96 21.76 -4.08 6.70
CA MET A 96 22.70 -4.98 7.36
C MET A 96 23.38 -4.36 8.59
N ALA A 97 23.54 -3.04 8.61
CA ALA A 97 24.09 -2.30 9.73
C ALA A 97 23.06 -2.03 10.85
N GLY A 98 21.81 -2.52 10.72
CA GLY A 98 20.72 -2.22 11.65
C GLY A 98 20.16 -0.79 11.50
N GLU A 99 20.50 -0.09 10.42
CA GLU A 99 20.05 1.26 10.14
C GLU A 99 18.77 1.28 9.29
N MET A 100 18.08 2.42 9.28
CA MET A 100 16.95 2.67 8.39
C MET A 100 17.46 2.84 6.95
N PRO A 101 17.03 2.01 5.98
CA PRO A 101 17.50 2.09 4.59
C PRO A 101 17.22 3.43 3.90
N ILE A 102 16.13 4.08 4.30
CA ILE A 102 15.75 5.41 3.84
C ILE A 102 15.74 6.31 5.06
N LYS A 103 16.54 7.37 5.04
CA LYS A 103 16.55 8.35 6.13
C LYS A 103 15.19 9.07 6.17
N PRO A 104 14.63 9.37 7.35
CA PRO A 104 13.34 10.03 7.47
C PRO A 104 13.23 11.32 6.64
N TRP A 105 14.27 12.15 6.63
CA TRP A 105 14.28 13.39 5.85
C TRP A 105 14.23 13.15 4.34
N ASP A 106 14.95 12.13 3.84
CA ASP A 106 14.89 11.76 2.43
C ASP A 106 13.49 11.30 2.05
N GLY A 107 12.84 10.47 2.89
CA GLY A 107 11.45 10.07 2.69
C GLY A 107 10.47 11.24 2.64
N LEU A 108 10.66 12.25 3.51
CA LEU A 108 9.80 13.42 3.57
C LEU A 108 9.97 14.35 2.36
N ARG A 109 11.21 14.64 1.96
CA ARG A 109 11.48 15.61 0.90
C ARG A 109 11.03 15.14 -0.48
N TYR A 110 10.99 13.82 -0.67
CA TYR A 110 10.59 13.21 -1.94
C TYR A 110 9.30 13.77 -2.51
N ALA A 111 8.25 13.84 -1.69
CA ALA A 111 6.92 14.22 -2.12
C ALA A 111 6.86 15.64 -2.69
N PHE A 112 7.56 16.61 -2.09
CA PHE A 112 7.50 18.00 -2.55
C PHE A 112 8.59 18.35 -3.56
N GLU A 113 9.78 17.73 -3.49
CA GLU A 113 10.85 17.95 -4.49
C GLU A 113 10.54 17.26 -5.83
N SER A 114 9.99 16.04 -5.82
CA SER A 114 9.50 15.41 -7.06
C SER A 114 8.33 16.16 -7.67
N CYS A 115 7.49 16.79 -6.84
CA CYS A 115 6.40 17.65 -7.30
C CYS A 115 6.94 18.88 -8.04
N ASP A 116 7.95 19.53 -7.45
CA ASP A 116 8.60 20.70 -8.04
C ASP A 116 9.25 20.37 -9.39
N ALA A 117 9.98 19.25 -9.45
CA ALA A 117 10.55 18.73 -10.69
C ALA A 117 9.47 18.43 -11.74
N MET A 118 8.42 17.70 -11.37
CA MET A 118 7.34 17.31 -12.29
C MET A 118 6.59 18.51 -12.85
N LEU A 119 6.23 19.50 -12.04
CA LEU A 119 5.47 20.68 -12.49
C LEU A 119 6.36 21.70 -13.22
N GLY A 120 7.68 21.68 -12.99
CA GLY A 120 8.65 22.52 -13.68
C GLY A 120 8.84 22.13 -15.16
N ASP A 121 8.67 20.86 -15.49
CA ASP A 121 8.90 20.30 -16.82
C ASP A 121 7.88 20.76 -17.88
N ALA A 122 8.35 20.89 -19.12
CA ALA A 122 7.54 21.35 -20.26
C ALA A 122 6.45 20.32 -20.60
N GLU A 123 6.76 19.03 -20.52
CA GLU A 123 5.86 17.94 -20.83
C GLU A 123 4.62 17.94 -19.92
N THR A 124 4.79 18.29 -18.64
CA THR A 124 3.68 18.43 -17.70
C THR A 124 2.86 19.69 -17.96
N LYS A 125 3.51 20.79 -18.35
CA LYS A 125 2.83 22.04 -18.72
C LYS A 125 1.99 21.87 -19.99
N ASP A 126 2.47 21.09 -20.95
CA ASP A 126 1.71 20.75 -22.16
C ASP A 126 0.47 19.92 -21.83
N LEU A 127 0.57 18.99 -20.88
CA LEU A 127 -0.58 18.25 -20.37
C LEU A 127 -1.64 19.16 -19.75
N ALA A 128 -1.24 20.21 -19.03
CA ALA A 128 -2.17 21.14 -18.37
C ALA A 128 -3.16 21.83 -19.33
N ASN A 129 -2.82 21.89 -20.62
CA ASN A 129 -3.67 22.47 -21.67
C ASN A 129 -4.62 21.45 -22.33
N ARG A 130 -4.57 20.18 -21.95
CA ARG A 130 -5.45 19.12 -22.48
C ARG A 130 -6.72 18.98 -21.64
N SER A 131 -7.75 18.40 -22.23
CA SER A 131 -8.96 17.97 -21.55
C SER A 131 -8.93 16.48 -21.25
N PHE A 132 -9.47 16.09 -20.09
CA PHE A 132 -9.68 14.72 -19.68
C PHE A 132 -11.08 14.58 -19.07
N ASP A 133 -11.61 13.37 -19.00
CA ASP A 133 -12.90 13.05 -18.37
C ASP A 133 -12.74 12.49 -16.95
N LEU A 134 -11.59 11.86 -16.68
CA LEU A 134 -11.27 11.20 -15.41
C LEU A 134 -9.76 11.21 -15.17
N ALA A 135 -9.36 11.37 -13.91
CA ALA A 135 -8.00 11.07 -13.46
C ALA A 135 -7.93 9.83 -12.57
N ILE A 136 -6.90 9.01 -12.76
CA ILE A 136 -6.56 7.87 -11.91
C ILE A 136 -5.14 8.09 -11.39
N LEU A 137 -5.01 8.32 -10.09
CA LEU A 137 -3.75 8.72 -9.47
C LEU A 137 -3.18 7.60 -8.62
N ASP A 138 -1.86 7.51 -8.54
CA ASP A 138 -1.22 6.59 -7.60
C ASP A 138 -1.47 7.09 -6.18
N GLY A 139 -1.96 6.23 -5.31
CA GLY A 139 -2.11 6.54 -3.90
C GLY A 139 -0.78 6.80 -3.19
N ALA A 140 0.37 6.42 -3.76
CA ALA A 140 1.67 6.80 -3.24
C ALA A 140 2.04 8.22 -3.72
N PHE A 141 1.88 9.21 -2.84
CA PHE A 141 2.13 10.63 -3.10
C PHE A 141 1.25 11.22 -4.23
N PRO A 142 -0.10 11.16 -4.16
CA PRO A 142 -0.98 11.69 -5.20
C PRO A 142 -1.01 13.22 -5.27
N GLU A 143 -0.50 13.91 -4.25
CA GLU A 143 -0.93 15.28 -3.93
C GLU A 143 -0.46 16.34 -4.91
N CYS A 144 0.64 16.11 -5.62
CA CYS A 144 1.04 17.04 -6.68
C CYS A 144 0.07 16.98 -7.87
N VAL A 145 -0.28 15.77 -8.31
CA VAL A 145 -1.16 15.59 -9.48
C VAL A 145 -2.58 16.05 -9.17
N LEU A 146 -3.02 16.00 -7.90
CA LEU A 146 -4.29 16.60 -7.48
C LEU A 146 -4.40 18.09 -7.82
N GLY A 147 -3.28 18.82 -7.82
CA GLY A 147 -3.25 20.21 -8.28
C GLY A 147 -3.68 20.36 -9.74
N LEU A 148 -3.20 19.47 -10.62
CA LEU A 148 -3.60 19.42 -12.03
C LEU A 148 -5.06 19.00 -12.18
N VAL A 149 -5.49 17.96 -11.44
CA VAL A 149 -6.90 17.50 -11.42
C VAL A 149 -7.86 18.62 -11.02
N HIS A 150 -7.47 19.45 -10.05
CA HIS A 150 -8.25 20.60 -9.63
C HIS A 150 -8.41 21.64 -10.75
N GLN A 151 -7.37 21.87 -11.56
CA GLN A 151 -7.45 22.75 -12.73
C GLN A 151 -8.38 22.19 -13.81
N TYR A 152 -8.31 20.88 -14.08
CA TYR A 152 -9.19 20.21 -15.05
C TYR A 152 -10.65 20.15 -14.59
N LYS A 153 -10.91 20.20 -13.28
CA LYS A 153 -12.26 20.11 -12.66
C LYS A 153 -12.98 18.80 -13.00
N ILE A 154 -12.25 17.68 -12.94
CA ILE A 154 -12.73 16.35 -13.27
C ILE A 154 -12.83 15.46 -12.02
N PRO A 155 -13.67 14.41 -12.03
CA PRO A 155 -13.60 13.39 -10.99
C PRO A 155 -12.23 12.68 -11.03
N PHE A 156 -11.83 12.14 -9.88
CA PHE A 156 -10.62 11.33 -9.81
C PHE A 156 -10.76 10.13 -8.88
N MET A 157 -9.92 9.14 -9.13
CA MET A 157 -9.80 7.90 -8.36
C MET A 157 -8.36 7.68 -7.94
N TYR A 158 -8.17 6.84 -6.93
CA TYR A 158 -6.85 6.30 -6.59
C TYR A 158 -6.69 4.86 -7.02
N ILE A 159 -5.46 4.48 -7.36
CA ILE A 159 -4.99 3.10 -7.25
C ILE A 159 -3.84 3.06 -6.26
N ASN A 160 -4.04 2.38 -5.13
CA ASN A 160 -3.00 2.24 -4.10
C ASN A 160 -2.06 1.10 -4.51
N THR A 161 -0.81 1.41 -4.87
CA THR A 161 0.15 0.46 -5.48
C THR A 161 1.13 -0.20 -4.48
N VAL A 162 1.22 0.32 -3.26
CA VAL A 162 2.12 -0.14 -2.18
C VAL A 162 1.37 -0.94 -1.12
N GLY A 163 2.13 -1.56 -0.19
CA GLY A 163 1.56 -2.18 1.01
C GLY A 163 0.56 -1.26 1.73
N PHE A 164 -0.44 -1.87 2.35
CA PHE A 164 -1.56 -1.13 2.92
C PHE A 164 -1.11 -0.08 3.94
N TYR A 165 -1.54 1.17 3.75
CA TYR A 165 -1.38 2.26 4.69
C TYR A 165 -2.72 3.01 4.84
N THR A 166 -2.91 3.71 5.95
CA THR A 166 -4.24 4.23 6.33
C THR A 166 -4.62 5.53 5.64
N GLY A 167 -3.66 6.26 5.06
CA GLY A 167 -3.80 7.68 4.69
C GLY A 167 -4.93 7.97 3.70
N SER A 168 -4.85 7.42 2.48
CA SER A 168 -5.85 7.68 1.43
C SER A 168 -7.25 7.25 1.82
N LEU A 169 -7.40 6.13 2.54
CA LEU A 169 -8.68 5.64 3.05
C LEU A 169 -9.23 6.54 4.17
N SER A 170 -8.38 6.99 5.10
CA SER A 170 -8.80 7.82 6.23
C SER A 170 -9.31 9.18 5.75
N VAL A 171 -8.63 9.78 4.77
CA VAL A 171 -9.07 11.03 4.12
C VAL A 171 -10.37 10.84 3.34
N ALA A 172 -10.62 9.64 2.81
CA ALA A 172 -11.87 9.27 2.15
C ALA A 172 -13.02 8.90 3.12
N GLY A 173 -12.82 9.05 4.43
CA GLY A 173 -13.82 8.74 5.45
C GLY A 173 -13.88 7.28 5.89
N ASN A 174 -12.81 6.52 5.67
CA ASN A 174 -12.63 5.16 6.19
C ASN A 174 -11.38 5.06 7.09
N PRO A 175 -11.35 5.74 8.25
CA PRO A 175 -10.23 5.62 9.17
C PRO A 175 -10.17 4.21 9.77
N ILE A 176 -8.97 3.65 9.82
CA ILE A 176 -8.75 2.25 10.15
C ILE A 176 -8.22 2.11 11.58
N SER A 177 -8.69 1.08 12.30
CA SER A 177 -8.25 0.79 13.66
C SER A 177 -6.76 0.44 13.75
N TYR A 178 -6.02 1.23 14.53
CA TYR A 178 -4.60 0.96 14.83
C TYR A 178 -4.39 -0.28 15.72
N ALA A 179 -5.45 -0.79 16.34
CA ALA A 179 -5.37 -1.99 17.18
C ALA A 179 -5.20 -3.29 16.38
N ILE A 180 -5.59 -3.28 15.10
CA ILE A 180 -5.55 -4.46 14.22
C ILE A 180 -4.82 -4.20 12.89
N THR A 181 -4.43 -2.96 12.62
CA THR A 181 -3.70 -2.61 11.40
C THR A 181 -2.25 -2.25 11.75
N PRO A 182 -1.30 -3.16 11.48
CA PRO A 182 0.12 -2.84 11.66
C PRO A 182 0.52 -1.71 10.72
N ASN A 183 1.36 -0.81 11.21
CA ASN A 183 2.00 0.22 10.41
C ASN A 183 2.86 -0.47 9.34
N PHE A 184 2.86 0.08 8.13
CA PHE A 184 3.46 -0.59 6.98
C PHE A 184 5.00 -0.73 7.08
N TYR A 185 5.67 0.07 7.90
CA TYR A 185 7.10 -0.09 8.21
C TYR A 185 7.40 -1.06 9.37
N SER A 186 6.37 -1.50 10.09
CA SER A 186 6.55 -2.34 11.28
C SER A 186 6.75 -3.81 10.91
N ARG A 187 7.22 -4.59 11.89
CA ARG A 187 7.33 -6.05 11.79
C ARG A 187 6.12 -6.76 12.39
N PHE A 188 5.10 -6.01 12.80
CA PHE A 188 3.93 -6.51 13.51
C PHE A 188 2.94 -7.20 12.58
N THR A 189 2.03 -7.95 13.18
CA THR A 189 0.88 -8.56 12.51
C THR A 189 -0.43 -7.90 12.96
N ASP A 190 -1.58 -8.38 12.50
CA ASP A 190 -2.90 -7.96 13.02
C ASP A 190 -3.19 -8.50 14.43
N ASN A 191 -2.39 -9.44 14.93
CA ASN A 191 -2.40 -9.89 16.31
C ASN A 191 -1.24 -9.24 17.09
N MET A 192 -1.55 -8.13 17.78
CA MET A 192 -0.59 -7.35 18.57
C MET A 192 -0.94 -7.36 20.06
N SER A 193 0.08 -7.52 20.90
CA SER A 193 0.01 -7.29 22.35
C SER A 193 -0.29 -5.82 22.68
N LEU A 194 -0.56 -5.51 23.95
CA LEU A 194 -0.73 -4.11 24.38
C LEU A 194 0.49 -3.25 24.08
N TYR A 195 1.70 -3.79 24.29
CA TYR A 195 2.96 -3.10 24.03
C TYR A 195 3.14 -2.82 22.53
N GLU A 196 2.94 -3.83 21.68
CA GLU A 196 3.03 -3.67 20.23
C GLU A 196 1.98 -2.69 19.70
N ARG A 197 0.75 -2.73 20.23
CA ARG A 197 -0.30 -1.74 19.88
C ARG A 197 0.10 -0.32 20.29
N ALA A 198 0.78 -0.14 21.41
CA ALA A 198 1.26 1.18 21.85
C ALA A 198 2.34 1.71 20.89
N ILE A 199 3.32 0.89 20.52
CA ILE A 199 4.34 1.25 19.51
C ILE A 199 3.68 1.55 18.17
N ASN A 200 2.81 0.66 17.70
CA ASN A 200 2.11 0.80 16.43
C ASN A 200 1.33 2.13 16.39
N THR A 201 0.60 2.44 17.46
CA THR A 201 -0.12 3.71 17.60
C THR A 201 0.82 4.91 17.52
N GLY A 202 1.97 4.86 18.22
CA GLY A 202 2.99 5.89 18.13
C GLY A 202 3.54 6.09 16.71
N MET A 203 3.83 4.99 16.00
CA MET A 203 4.29 5.03 14.60
C MET A 203 3.24 5.65 13.68
N GLN A 204 1.98 5.27 13.80
CA GLN A 204 0.88 5.81 13.00
C GLN A 204 0.67 7.31 13.24
N ILE A 205 0.71 7.75 14.50
CA ILE A 205 0.62 9.18 14.86
C ILE A 205 1.81 9.95 14.29
N GLY A 206 3.04 9.43 14.47
CA GLY A 206 4.25 10.03 13.93
C GLY A 206 4.19 10.18 12.41
N GLN A 207 3.72 9.15 11.70
CA GLN A 207 3.52 9.19 10.26
C GLN A 207 2.48 10.23 9.84
N ASN A 208 1.37 10.37 10.56
CA ASN A 208 0.38 11.41 10.28
C ASN A 208 0.97 12.81 10.47
N LEU A 209 1.77 13.04 11.52
CA LEU A 209 2.45 14.33 11.74
C LEU A 209 3.44 14.65 10.62
N MET A 210 4.22 13.66 10.20
CA MET A 210 5.13 13.76 9.07
C MET A 210 4.37 14.08 7.77
N HIS A 211 3.24 13.41 7.51
CA HIS A 211 2.41 13.68 6.34
C HIS A 211 1.84 15.10 6.36
N MET A 212 1.38 15.63 7.51
CA MET A 212 0.95 17.03 7.61
C MET A 212 2.06 18.02 7.22
N TYR A 213 3.31 17.77 7.63
CA TYR A 213 4.45 18.59 7.22
C TYR A 213 4.65 18.53 5.69
N VAL A 214 4.60 17.33 5.12
CA VAL A 214 4.72 17.11 3.67
C VAL A 214 3.60 17.82 2.90
N MET A 215 2.36 17.74 3.38
CA MET A 215 1.23 18.44 2.74
C MET A 215 1.43 19.95 2.73
N ARG A 216 1.93 20.52 3.82
CA ARG A 216 2.24 21.95 3.88
C ARG A 216 3.31 22.35 2.87
N LYS A 217 4.38 21.55 2.74
CA LYS A 217 5.45 21.82 1.77
C LYS A 217 4.98 21.64 0.32
N THR A 218 4.25 20.58 0.05
CA THR A 218 3.64 20.31 -1.27
C THR A 218 2.67 21.43 -1.67
N HIS A 219 1.88 21.95 -0.72
CA HIS A 219 0.99 23.09 -0.98
C HIS A 219 1.74 24.34 -1.43
N LEU A 220 2.93 24.61 -0.87
CA LEU A 220 3.75 25.75 -1.31
C LEU A 220 4.23 25.57 -2.76
N VAL A 221 4.71 24.37 -3.11
CA VAL A 221 5.13 24.03 -4.48
C VAL A 221 3.95 24.17 -5.44
N LEU A 222 2.78 23.63 -5.09
CA LEU A 222 1.56 23.77 -5.90
C LEU A 222 1.20 25.23 -6.13
N ARG A 223 1.26 26.08 -5.10
CA ARG A 223 0.94 27.52 -5.25
C ARG A 223 1.94 28.26 -6.14
N GLN A 224 3.21 27.84 -6.12
CA GLN A 224 4.26 28.41 -6.96
C GLN A 224 4.05 28.09 -8.44
N HIS A 225 3.67 26.84 -8.77
CA HIS A 225 3.53 26.39 -10.17
C HIS A 225 2.14 26.60 -10.76
N LEU A 226 1.08 26.47 -9.95
CA LEU A 226 -0.32 26.42 -10.41
C LEU A 226 -1.17 27.63 -9.97
N GLY A 227 -0.59 28.53 -9.17
CA GLY A 227 -1.22 29.76 -8.71
C GLY A 227 -1.67 29.75 -7.25
N SER A 228 -1.81 30.95 -6.68
CA SER A 228 -2.04 31.16 -5.24
C SER A 228 -3.41 30.70 -4.73
N GLN A 229 -4.36 30.44 -5.64
CA GLN A 229 -5.73 30.03 -5.40
C GLN A 229 -5.91 28.51 -5.19
N ILE A 230 -4.88 27.70 -5.42
CA ILE A 230 -4.97 26.24 -5.27
C ILE A 230 -5.30 25.87 -3.80
N PRO A 231 -6.36 25.07 -3.56
CA PRO A 231 -6.72 24.62 -2.23
C PRO A 231 -5.62 23.78 -1.56
N HIS A 232 -5.73 23.61 -0.24
CA HIS A 232 -4.81 22.73 0.47
C HIS A 232 -4.97 21.28 -0.01
N PRO A 233 -3.89 20.48 -0.17
CA PRO A 233 -3.99 19.09 -0.65
C PRO A 233 -5.03 18.22 0.05
N TYR A 234 -5.15 18.31 1.37
CA TYR A 234 -6.19 17.60 2.12
C TYR A 234 -7.62 17.92 1.68
N GLU A 235 -7.91 19.15 1.25
CA GLU A 235 -9.24 19.52 0.76
C GLU A 235 -9.53 18.88 -0.59
N MET A 236 -8.54 18.85 -1.48
CA MET A 236 -8.65 18.18 -2.78
C MET A 236 -8.80 16.67 -2.61
N SER A 237 -7.97 16.04 -1.77
CA SER A 237 -7.96 14.59 -1.54
C SER A 237 -9.28 14.04 -0.99
N ARG A 238 -10.01 14.82 -0.17
CA ARG A 238 -11.32 14.42 0.40
C ARG A 238 -12.40 14.17 -0.65
N ASN A 239 -12.21 14.69 -1.86
CA ASN A 239 -13.17 14.55 -2.96
C ASN A 239 -12.91 13.33 -3.86
N VAL A 240 -12.04 12.41 -3.44
CA VAL A 240 -11.76 11.16 -4.18
C VAL A 240 -13.05 10.38 -4.44
N SER A 241 -13.34 10.11 -5.71
CA SER A 241 -14.58 9.42 -6.10
C SER A 241 -14.55 7.95 -5.70
N PHE A 242 -13.42 7.28 -5.93
CA PHE A 242 -13.28 5.85 -5.68
C PHE A 242 -11.82 5.45 -5.46
N ILE A 243 -11.58 4.37 -4.71
CA ILE A 243 -10.24 3.85 -4.43
C ILE A 243 -10.14 2.39 -4.88
N LEU A 244 -9.23 2.11 -5.79
CA LEU A 244 -8.80 0.77 -6.16
C LEU A 244 -7.63 0.38 -5.26
N GLN A 245 -7.89 -0.43 -4.25
CA GLN A 245 -6.87 -0.90 -3.32
C GLN A 245 -6.19 -2.15 -3.90
N ASN A 246 -4.88 -2.10 -4.20
CA ASN A 246 -4.12 -3.30 -4.57
C ASN A 246 -3.85 -4.17 -3.32
N GLY A 247 -4.91 -4.68 -2.71
CA GLY A 247 -4.94 -5.42 -1.46
C GLY A 247 -5.88 -6.61 -1.56
N HIS A 248 -5.61 -7.65 -0.77
CA HIS A 248 -6.52 -8.77 -0.55
C HIS A 248 -6.28 -9.34 0.84
N ALA A 249 -7.33 -9.80 1.51
CA ALA A 249 -7.23 -10.37 2.85
C ALA A 249 -6.33 -11.63 2.93
N VAL A 250 -6.14 -12.34 1.81
CA VAL A 250 -5.31 -13.55 1.72
C VAL A 250 -3.81 -13.27 1.80
N VAL A 251 -3.35 -12.11 1.31
CA VAL A 251 -1.93 -11.73 1.26
C VAL A 251 -1.60 -10.62 2.26
N SER A 252 -2.57 -9.75 2.54
CA SER A 252 -2.47 -8.68 3.53
C SER A 252 -3.32 -9.00 4.77
N TYR A 253 -4.28 -8.19 5.17
CA TYR A 253 -5.13 -8.45 6.34
C TYR A 253 -6.59 -8.13 6.01
N PRO A 254 -7.56 -8.84 6.61
CA PRO A 254 -8.99 -8.52 6.46
C PRO A 254 -9.30 -7.14 7.05
N ARG A 255 -10.10 -6.33 6.35
CA ARG A 255 -10.46 -4.97 6.78
C ARG A 255 -11.88 -4.60 6.36
N ALA A 256 -12.50 -3.71 7.12
CA ALA A 256 -13.74 -3.07 6.72
C ALA A 256 -13.44 -1.98 5.68
N LEU A 257 -14.13 -2.05 4.55
CA LEU A 257 -14.00 -1.09 3.46
C LEU A 257 -15.34 -0.40 3.21
N ASN A 258 -15.30 0.92 3.03
CA ASN A 258 -16.47 1.68 2.61
C ASN A 258 -16.87 1.31 1.16
N PRO A 259 -18.12 1.57 0.75
CA PRO A 259 -18.60 1.26 -0.60
C PRO A 259 -17.83 1.91 -1.74
N ASN A 260 -17.07 2.98 -1.47
CA ASN A 260 -16.21 3.66 -2.45
C ASN A 260 -14.79 3.07 -2.56
N VAL A 261 -14.57 1.86 -2.06
CA VAL A 261 -13.29 1.15 -2.15
C VAL A 261 -13.51 -0.26 -2.70
N ALA A 262 -12.69 -0.65 -3.67
CA ALA A 262 -12.65 -2.03 -4.17
C ALA A 262 -11.23 -2.59 -4.11
N GLU A 263 -11.11 -3.84 -3.68
CA GLU A 263 -9.87 -4.58 -3.75
C GLU A 263 -9.61 -5.10 -5.17
N VAL A 264 -8.40 -4.83 -5.69
CA VAL A 264 -7.94 -5.22 -7.03
C VAL A 264 -6.56 -5.87 -6.98
N ALA A 265 -6.26 -6.58 -5.89
CA ALA A 265 -5.04 -7.37 -5.77
C ALA A 265 -4.81 -8.29 -6.96
N CYS A 266 -3.55 -8.51 -7.30
CA CYS A 266 -3.17 -9.40 -8.39
C CYS A 266 -3.69 -8.95 -9.78
N ILE A 267 -4.04 -7.66 -9.97
CA ILE A 267 -4.37 -7.12 -11.30
C ILE A 267 -3.27 -7.42 -12.36
N HIS A 268 -2.02 -7.56 -11.90
CA HIS A 268 -0.85 -7.90 -12.70
C HIS A 268 -0.54 -9.40 -12.81
N CYS A 269 -1.21 -10.24 -12.05
CA CYS A 269 -0.97 -11.68 -12.05
C CYS A 269 -1.46 -12.32 -13.34
N LYS A 270 -0.64 -13.18 -13.92
CA LYS A 270 -0.94 -13.87 -15.19
C LYS A 270 -0.58 -15.36 -15.08
N PRO A 271 -1.29 -16.24 -15.81
CA PRO A 271 -0.85 -17.60 -16.01
C PRO A 271 0.56 -17.64 -16.62
N ALA A 272 1.37 -18.60 -16.18
CA ALA A 272 2.72 -18.77 -16.68
C ALA A 272 2.74 -19.18 -18.16
N ARG A 273 3.59 -18.51 -18.94
CA ARG A 273 3.90 -18.81 -20.33
C ARG A 273 5.18 -19.65 -20.45
N LYS A 274 5.49 -20.10 -21.67
CA LYS A 274 6.74 -20.80 -21.95
C LYS A 274 7.93 -19.85 -21.73
N LEU A 275 8.91 -20.32 -20.96
CA LEU A 275 10.17 -19.61 -20.76
C LEU A 275 11.02 -19.59 -22.05
N PRO A 276 11.89 -18.58 -22.24
CA PRO A 276 12.93 -18.59 -23.26
C PRO A 276 13.80 -19.86 -23.22
N LYS A 277 14.30 -20.29 -24.39
CA LYS A 277 15.03 -21.55 -24.55
C LYS A 277 16.23 -21.66 -23.60
N ASP A 278 17.00 -20.58 -23.45
CA ASP A 278 18.19 -20.55 -22.60
C ASP A 278 17.87 -20.74 -21.09
N LEU A 279 16.69 -20.32 -20.65
CA LEU A 279 16.20 -20.57 -19.29
C LEU A 279 15.65 -21.98 -19.16
N GLN A 280 14.93 -22.47 -20.18
CA GLN A 280 14.44 -23.85 -20.20
C GLN A 280 15.58 -24.86 -20.16
N ASP A 281 16.65 -24.65 -20.94
CA ASP A 281 17.81 -25.56 -20.99
C ASP A 281 18.51 -25.60 -19.62
N PHE A 282 18.73 -24.43 -19.00
CA PHE A 282 19.32 -24.34 -17.67
C PHE A 282 18.45 -24.99 -16.59
N ILE A 283 17.13 -24.75 -16.59
CA ILE A 283 16.19 -25.40 -15.67
C ILE A 283 16.10 -26.92 -15.95
N GLY A 284 16.18 -27.31 -17.22
CA GLY A 284 16.16 -28.70 -17.67
C GLY A 284 17.32 -29.50 -17.10
N ALA A 285 18.53 -28.94 -17.18
CA ALA A 285 19.77 -29.52 -16.67
C ALA A 285 19.75 -29.79 -15.14
N SER A 286 18.86 -29.13 -14.38
CA SER A 286 18.68 -29.42 -12.94
C SER A 286 18.09 -30.82 -12.65
N GLY A 287 17.69 -31.57 -13.68
CA GLY A 287 17.14 -32.91 -13.54
C GLY A 287 15.86 -32.93 -12.67
N ALA A 288 15.80 -33.87 -11.73
CA ALA A 288 14.68 -34.03 -10.80
C ALA A 288 14.73 -33.05 -9.60
N SER A 289 15.92 -32.53 -9.25
CA SER A 289 16.09 -31.60 -8.13
C SER A 289 15.25 -30.35 -8.32
N GLY A 290 15.17 -29.83 -9.55
CA GLY A 290 14.49 -28.58 -9.85
C GLY A 290 15.36 -27.38 -9.49
N PHE A 291 14.74 -26.22 -9.36
CA PHE A 291 15.47 -24.96 -9.22
C PHE A 291 14.83 -24.01 -8.22
N ILE A 292 15.63 -23.02 -7.81
CA ILE A 292 15.27 -21.92 -6.93
C ILE A 292 15.35 -20.63 -7.72
N TYR A 293 14.42 -19.72 -7.46
CA TYR A 293 14.46 -18.37 -8.01
C TYR A 293 14.83 -17.37 -6.92
N VAL A 294 15.70 -16.41 -7.23
CA VAL A 294 16.17 -15.36 -6.31
C VAL A 294 15.99 -14.00 -6.97
N SER A 295 15.24 -13.10 -6.33
CA SER A 295 14.98 -11.75 -6.83
C SER A 295 14.70 -10.75 -5.71
N MET A 296 15.46 -9.64 -5.70
CA MET A 296 15.26 -8.51 -4.78
C MET A 296 14.31 -7.44 -5.34
N GLY A 297 13.56 -7.75 -6.41
CA GLY A 297 12.61 -6.83 -7.03
C GLY A 297 13.28 -5.78 -7.92
N SER A 298 12.53 -4.73 -8.27
CA SER A 298 13.02 -3.60 -9.07
C SER A 298 13.62 -2.48 -8.21
N SER A 299 13.23 -2.42 -6.93
CA SER A 299 13.55 -1.32 -6.02
C SER A 299 14.89 -1.50 -5.33
N VAL A 300 15.29 -2.75 -5.09
CA VAL A 300 16.58 -3.10 -4.50
C VAL A 300 17.48 -3.60 -5.62
N LYS A 301 18.45 -2.77 -6.02
CA LYS A 301 19.47 -3.16 -7.00
C LYS A 301 20.38 -4.20 -6.38
N ALA A 302 20.30 -5.46 -6.82
CA ALA A 302 21.12 -6.53 -6.26
C ALA A 302 22.62 -6.31 -6.56
N ALA A 303 22.93 -5.58 -7.63
CA ALA A 303 24.30 -5.16 -7.94
C ALA A 303 24.93 -4.21 -6.90
N ASN A 304 24.11 -3.45 -6.17
CA ASN A 304 24.59 -2.52 -5.12
C ASN A 304 24.78 -3.24 -3.76
N MET A 305 24.63 -4.56 -3.73
CA MET A 305 24.74 -5.36 -2.52
C MET A 305 26.16 -5.30 -1.94
N PRO A 306 26.31 -5.12 -0.61
CA PRO A 306 27.60 -5.23 0.05
C PRO A 306 28.31 -6.53 -0.31
N GLU A 307 29.63 -6.46 -0.48
CA GLU A 307 30.42 -7.64 -0.86
C GLU A 307 30.25 -8.80 0.12
N SER A 308 30.13 -8.51 1.41
CA SER A 308 29.89 -9.51 2.46
C SER A 308 28.59 -10.30 2.22
N LEU A 309 27.49 -9.64 1.89
CA LEU A 309 26.22 -10.28 1.57
C LEU A 309 26.28 -11.04 0.24
N ARG A 310 26.90 -10.45 -0.77
CA ARG A 310 27.10 -11.11 -2.08
C ARG A 310 27.87 -12.42 -1.93
N ARG A 311 28.99 -12.41 -1.19
CA ARG A 311 29.80 -13.61 -0.90
C ARG A 311 29.01 -14.63 -0.07
N MET A 312 28.19 -14.19 0.89
CA MET A 312 27.32 -15.06 1.68
C MET A 312 26.28 -15.78 0.80
N LEU A 313 25.63 -15.06 -0.11
CA LEU A 313 24.67 -15.63 -1.06
C LEU A 313 25.33 -16.66 -1.97
N VAL A 314 26.46 -16.31 -2.60
CA VAL A 314 27.23 -17.22 -3.46
C VAL A 314 27.64 -18.50 -2.70
N LYS A 315 28.20 -18.36 -1.49
CA LYS A 315 28.55 -19.51 -0.63
C LYS A 315 27.35 -20.36 -0.26
N THR A 316 26.17 -19.75 -0.09
CA THR A 316 24.94 -20.49 0.20
C THR A 316 24.48 -21.26 -1.04
N PHE A 317 24.45 -20.61 -2.19
CA PHE A 317 23.98 -21.20 -3.45
C PHE A 317 24.88 -22.33 -3.94
N ALA A 318 26.19 -22.22 -3.74
CA ALA A 318 27.15 -23.29 -4.03
C ALA A 318 26.89 -24.58 -3.24
N ARG A 319 26.25 -24.49 -2.07
CA ARG A 319 25.93 -25.65 -1.21
C ARG A 319 24.59 -26.31 -1.55
N LEU A 320 23.75 -25.66 -2.35
CA LEU A 320 22.41 -26.14 -2.64
C LEU A 320 22.45 -27.21 -3.75
N PRO A 321 21.73 -28.33 -3.61
CA PRO A 321 21.63 -29.35 -4.65
C PRO A 321 20.66 -28.96 -5.79
N TYR A 322 20.43 -27.65 -5.97
CA TYR A 322 19.47 -27.07 -6.91
C TYR A 322 20.17 -26.09 -7.84
N HIS A 323 19.60 -25.92 -9.03
CA HIS A 323 19.95 -24.77 -9.85
C HIS A 323 19.34 -23.50 -9.24
N VAL A 324 20.04 -22.38 -9.37
CA VAL A 324 19.62 -21.09 -8.85
C VAL A 324 19.57 -20.10 -10.00
N LEU A 325 18.36 -19.63 -10.32
CA LEU A 325 18.16 -18.48 -11.19
C LEU A 325 18.17 -17.23 -10.33
N TRP A 326 19.15 -16.37 -10.53
CA TRP A 326 19.32 -15.16 -9.73
C TRP A 326 19.22 -13.90 -10.60
N LYS A 327 18.20 -13.08 -10.32
CA LYS A 327 18.09 -11.73 -10.88
C LYS A 327 19.20 -10.85 -10.29
N TYR A 328 20.14 -10.40 -11.13
CA TYR A 328 21.30 -9.62 -10.72
C TYR A 328 21.71 -8.66 -11.84
N GLU A 329 21.82 -7.36 -11.52
CA GLU A 329 22.07 -6.30 -12.52
C GLU A 329 23.56 -6.10 -12.87
N GLY A 330 24.49 -6.68 -12.10
CA GLY A 330 25.94 -6.58 -12.30
C GLY A 330 26.52 -7.65 -13.24
N SER A 331 27.84 -7.80 -13.24
CA SER A 331 28.55 -8.79 -14.07
C SER A 331 28.89 -10.06 -13.30
N SER A 332 28.91 -11.21 -13.97
CA SER A 332 29.49 -12.44 -13.39
C SER A 332 30.99 -12.31 -13.17
N ALA A 333 31.68 -11.44 -13.93
CA ALA A 333 33.10 -11.15 -13.73
C ALA A 333 33.38 -10.55 -12.34
N ASP A 334 32.37 -9.95 -11.71
CA ASP A 334 32.50 -9.39 -10.37
C ASP A 334 32.47 -10.49 -9.27
N MET A 335 32.15 -11.74 -9.63
CA MET A 335 31.96 -12.89 -8.72
C MET A 335 32.95 -14.02 -8.99
N GLN A 336 34.09 -14.04 -8.28
CA GLN A 336 35.13 -15.06 -8.44
C GLN A 336 34.67 -16.49 -8.07
N ASP A 337 33.79 -16.62 -7.07
CA ASP A 337 33.36 -17.92 -6.51
C ASP A 337 32.03 -18.43 -7.08
N LEU A 338 31.57 -17.91 -8.23
CA LEU A 338 30.28 -18.29 -8.79
C LEU A 338 30.30 -19.72 -9.36
N THR A 339 29.49 -20.61 -8.79
CA THR A 339 29.37 -22.01 -9.21
C THR A 339 28.42 -22.17 -10.40
N SER A 340 28.62 -23.24 -11.20
CA SER A 340 27.86 -23.50 -12.43
C SER A 340 26.36 -23.78 -12.22
N ASN A 341 25.95 -24.10 -10.98
CA ASN A 341 24.54 -24.24 -10.63
C ASN A 341 23.83 -22.88 -10.48
N VAL A 342 24.52 -21.75 -10.61
CA VAL A 342 23.94 -20.41 -10.53
C VAL A 342 23.98 -19.75 -11.90
N LYS A 343 22.81 -19.28 -12.37
CA LYS A 343 22.71 -18.47 -13.59
C LYS A 343 22.20 -17.07 -13.22
N LEU A 344 23.02 -16.08 -13.54
CA LEU A 344 22.67 -14.66 -13.39
C LEU A 344 21.89 -14.17 -14.60
N SER A 345 20.92 -13.31 -14.39
CA SER A 345 20.28 -12.55 -15.45
C SER A 345 19.82 -11.19 -14.95
N ARG A 346 19.96 -10.16 -15.78
CA ARG A 346 19.50 -8.80 -15.45
C ARG A 346 17.97 -8.70 -15.43
N TRP A 347 17.30 -9.44 -16.31
CA TRP A 347 15.85 -9.45 -16.43
C TRP A 347 15.34 -10.88 -16.56
N LEU A 348 14.29 -11.20 -15.83
CA LEU A 348 13.71 -12.55 -15.78
C LEU A 348 12.18 -12.47 -15.80
N PRO A 349 11.50 -13.31 -16.58
CA PRO A 349 10.03 -13.36 -16.61
C PRO A 349 9.50 -14.01 -15.33
N GLN A 350 9.40 -13.22 -14.26
CA GLN A 350 9.12 -13.68 -12.89
C GLN A 350 7.85 -14.53 -12.79
N GLN A 351 6.74 -14.10 -13.40
CA GLN A 351 5.47 -14.85 -13.40
C GLN A 351 5.62 -16.25 -14.02
N ASP A 352 6.32 -16.34 -15.16
CA ASP A 352 6.53 -17.60 -15.88
C ASP A 352 7.43 -18.55 -15.07
N ILE A 353 8.43 -17.98 -14.38
CA ILE A 353 9.32 -18.71 -13.48
C ILE A 353 8.56 -19.22 -12.25
N LEU A 354 7.74 -18.37 -11.62
CA LEU A 354 6.95 -18.70 -10.44
C LEU A 354 5.93 -19.81 -10.74
N GLY A 355 5.29 -19.79 -11.90
CA GLY A 355 4.38 -20.85 -12.34
C GLY A 355 5.07 -22.10 -12.91
N HIS A 356 6.39 -22.16 -12.95
CA HIS A 356 7.11 -23.31 -13.52
C HIS A 356 7.07 -24.53 -12.58
N LYS A 357 6.67 -25.70 -13.10
CA LYS A 357 6.47 -26.94 -12.31
C LYS A 357 7.70 -27.40 -11.51
N LYS A 358 8.91 -27.12 -12.00
CA LYS A 358 10.18 -27.46 -11.33
C LYS A 358 10.65 -26.45 -10.28
N LEU A 359 9.95 -25.32 -10.08
CA LEU A 359 10.33 -24.35 -9.06
C LEU A 359 10.06 -24.93 -7.67
N ARG A 360 11.09 -24.87 -6.82
CA ARG A 360 11.06 -25.41 -5.45
C ARG A 360 10.77 -24.33 -4.42
N ALA A 361 11.45 -23.19 -4.52
CA ALA A 361 11.24 -22.06 -3.62
C ALA A 361 11.58 -20.74 -4.32
N PHE A 362 11.00 -19.67 -3.80
CA PHE A 362 11.35 -18.31 -4.16
C PHE A 362 12.09 -17.64 -3.01
N VAL A 363 13.19 -16.95 -3.29
CA VAL A 363 13.93 -16.14 -2.33
C VAL A 363 13.80 -14.68 -2.74
N THR A 364 13.25 -13.84 -1.86
CA THR A 364 12.88 -12.47 -2.24
C THR A 364 12.99 -11.46 -1.11
N HIS A 365 13.02 -10.18 -1.47
CA HIS A 365 12.90 -9.06 -0.54
C HIS A 365 11.51 -8.89 0.11
N GLY A 366 10.45 -9.53 -0.40
CA GLY A 366 9.09 -9.44 0.19
C GLY A 366 8.25 -8.24 -0.29
N GLY A 367 8.58 -7.63 -1.43
CA GLY A 367 7.77 -6.57 -2.03
C GLY A 367 6.35 -7.04 -2.42
N LEU A 368 5.35 -6.17 -2.25
CA LEU A 368 3.92 -6.51 -2.36
C LEU A 368 3.55 -7.27 -3.64
N LEU A 369 3.97 -6.75 -4.82
CA LEU A 369 3.62 -7.38 -6.09
C LEU A 369 4.19 -8.80 -6.17
N SER A 370 5.45 -9.01 -5.78
CA SER A 370 6.08 -10.34 -5.73
C SER A 370 5.36 -11.28 -4.78
N MET A 371 4.82 -10.78 -3.66
CA MET A 371 4.04 -11.60 -2.73
C MET A 371 2.70 -12.03 -3.31
N PHE A 372 2.01 -11.16 -4.06
CA PHE A 372 0.82 -11.56 -4.80
C PHE A 372 1.11 -12.65 -5.83
N GLU A 373 2.20 -12.52 -6.59
CA GLU A 373 2.59 -13.52 -7.59
C GLU A 373 2.97 -14.85 -6.95
N THR A 374 3.65 -14.80 -5.81
CA THR A 374 4.02 -15.97 -5.02
C THR A 374 2.80 -16.76 -4.59
N VAL A 375 1.78 -16.08 -4.07
CA VAL A 375 0.51 -16.71 -3.68
C VAL A 375 -0.28 -17.18 -4.91
N TYR A 376 -0.34 -16.37 -5.97
CA TYR A 376 -1.02 -16.72 -7.22
C TYR A 376 -0.48 -18.00 -7.86
N HIS A 377 0.83 -18.27 -7.74
CA HIS A 377 1.47 -19.50 -8.24
C HIS A 377 1.65 -20.60 -7.16
N GLY A 378 1.22 -20.36 -5.91
CA GLY A 378 1.29 -21.35 -4.84
C GLY A 378 2.73 -21.75 -4.45
N VAL A 379 3.64 -20.78 -4.39
CA VAL A 379 5.08 -21.00 -4.17
C VAL A 379 5.48 -20.72 -2.71
N PRO A 380 6.21 -21.60 -2.03
CA PRO A 380 6.76 -21.32 -0.71
C PRO A 380 7.99 -20.40 -0.84
N VAL A 381 8.19 -19.54 0.16
CA VAL A 381 9.11 -18.39 0.03
C VAL A 381 10.06 -18.23 1.22
N VAL A 382 11.28 -17.77 0.96
CA VAL A 382 12.16 -17.21 1.99
C VAL A 382 12.27 -15.71 1.73
N THR A 383 11.92 -14.90 2.72
CA THR A 383 11.94 -13.45 2.59
C THR A 383 13.12 -12.84 3.34
N MET A 384 13.79 -11.87 2.74
CA MET A 384 14.82 -11.02 3.36
C MET A 384 14.38 -9.55 3.24
N PRO A 385 13.51 -9.08 4.14
CA PRO A 385 12.97 -7.73 4.07
C PRO A 385 14.06 -6.66 4.11
N VAL A 386 13.92 -5.68 3.21
CA VAL A 386 14.90 -4.60 3.05
C VAL A 386 14.36 -3.29 3.60
N PHE A 387 13.26 -2.75 3.04
CA PHE A 387 12.74 -1.43 3.39
C PHE A 387 11.22 -1.35 3.12
N CYS A 388 10.58 -0.21 3.42
CA CYS A 388 9.16 0.03 3.11
C CYS A 388 8.24 -1.04 3.73
N ASP A 389 7.34 -1.60 2.92
CA ASP A 389 6.34 -2.60 3.26
C ASP A 389 6.87 -4.04 3.31
N HIS A 390 8.15 -4.25 3.02
CA HIS A 390 8.73 -5.59 2.96
C HIS A 390 8.61 -6.33 4.30
N ASP A 391 8.81 -5.62 5.42
CA ASP A 391 8.79 -6.21 6.75
C ASP A 391 7.40 -6.72 7.15
N VAL A 392 6.35 -5.93 6.88
CA VAL A 392 4.96 -6.28 7.21
C VAL A 392 4.43 -7.37 6.28
N ASN A 393 4.77 -7.31 4.98
CA ASN A 393 4.40 -8.34 4.01
C ASN A 393 5.05 -9.69 4.37
N SER A 394 6.33 -9.66 4.75
CA SER A 394 7.06 -10.86 5.16
C SER A 394 6.55 -11.43 6.48
N ALA A 395 6.22 -10.56 7.45
CA ALA A 395 5.64 -10.99 8.72
C ALA A 395 4.28 -11.68 8.52
N LYS A 396 3.45 -11.14 7.62
CA LYS A 396 2.19 -11.78 7.25
C LYS A 396 2.41 -13.13 6.58
N ALA A 397 3.33 -13.21 5.62
CA ALA A 397 3.64 -14.45 4.92
C ALA A 397 4.13 -15.57 5.86
N GLU A 398 4.91 -15.21 6.87
CA GLU A 398 5.36 -16.13 7.91
C GLU A 398 4.22 -16.55 8.84
N ALA A 399 3.37 -15.61 9.27
CA ALA A 399 2.18 -15.90 10.07
C ALA A 399 1.19 -16.83 9.33
N ASP A 400 1.10 -16.71 8.00
CA ASP A 400 0.31 -17.62 7.15
C ASP A 400 0.99 -18.96 6.86
N GLY A 401 2.23 -19.16 7.31
CA GLY A 401 2.93 -20.43 7.26
C GLY A 401 3.48 -20.80 5.88
N TYR A 402 3.48 -19.91 4.90
CA TYR A 402 4.08 -20.17 3.57
C TYR A 402 5.45 -19.54 3.38
N ALA A 403 5.94 -18.80 4.38
CA ALA A 403 7.25 -18.16 4.36
C ALA A 403 8.11 -18.45 5.59
N ILE A 404 9.43 -18.31 5.41
CA ILE A 404 10.37 -18.05 6.50
C ILE A 404 10.93 -16.64 6.32
N LYS A 405 10.79 -15.79 7.33
CA LYS A 405 11.36 -14.45 7.34
C LYS A 405 12.76 -14.46 7.95
N LEU A 406 13.73 -13.92 7.22
CA LEU A 406 15.11 -13.79 7.68
C LEU A 406 15.47 -12.32 7.84
N ASP A 407 16.14 -11.98 8.94
CA ASP A 407 16.67 -10.64 9.15
C ASP A 407 18.04 -10.49 8.48
N LEU A 408 18.21 -9.44 7.68
CA LEU A 408 19.48 -9.13 7.01
C LEU A 408 20.58 -8.73 8.01
N GLU A 409 20.23 -8.08 9.11
CA GLU A 409 21.20 -7.64 10.15
C GLU A 409 21.94 -8.83 10.77
N THR A 410 21.23 -9.93 11.00
CA THR A 410 21.78 -11.13 11.66
C THR A 410 21.95 -12.31 10.71
N LEU A 411 21.85 -12.09 9.40
CA LEU A 411 21.86 -13.15 8.40
C LEU A 411 23.23 -13.82 8.32
N SER A 412 23.21 -15.15 8.19
CA SER A 412 24.39 -15.96 7.90
C SER A 412 24.12 -16.98 6.80
N THR A 413 25.18 -17.46 6.16
CA THR A 413 25.14 -18.53 5.15
C THR A 413 24.37 -19.76 5.66
N ASN A 414 24.54 -20.12 6.94
CA ASN A 414 23.89 -21.28 7.54
C ASN A 414 22.39 -21.05 7.78
N GLN A 415 21.98 -19.86 8.21
CA GLN A 415 20.56 -19.53 8.36
C GLN A 415 19.85 -19.55 7.01
N LEU A 416 20.44 -18.91 5.99
CA LEU A 416 19.85 -18.88 4.65
C LEU A 416 19.73 -20.28 4.05
N TYR A 417 20.80 -21.08 4.12
CA TYR A 417 20.79 -22.48 3.67
C TYR A 417 19.68 -23.28 4.36
N LYS A 418 19.61 -23.21 5.70
CA LYS A 418 18.60 -23.95 6.48
C LYS A 418 17.18 -23.50 6.14
N ALA A 419 16.95 -22.19 5.97
CA ALA A 419 15.64 -21.66 5.62
C ALA A 419 15.18 -22.16 4.23
N ILE A 420 16.04 -22.05 3.22
CA ILE A 420 15.77 -22.54 1.86
C ILE A 420 15.47 -24.03 1.88
N MET A 421 16.33 -24.82 2.52
CA MET A 421 16.11 -26.28 2.61
C MET A 421 14.81 -26.60 3.35
N LYS A 422 14.48 -25.87 4.41
CA LYS A 422 13.27 -26.09 5.19
C LYS A 422 12.00 -25.81 4.37
N VAL A 423 11.90 -24.67 3.68
CA VAL A 423 10.70 -24.35 2.88
C VAL A 423 10.51 -25.29 1.69
N ILE A 424 11.58 -25.91 1.20
CA ILE A 424 11.53 -26.90 0.11
C ILE A 424 11.07 -28.27 0.61
N HIS A 425 11.58 -28.73 1.76
CA HIS A 425 11.37 -30.11 2.21
C HIS A 425 10.19 -30.28 3.18
N ASP A 426 9.82 -29.24 3.92
CA ASP A 426 8.64 -29.25 4.77
C ASP A 426 7.40 -28.89 3.95
N SER A 427 6.58 -29.90 3.65
CA SER A 427 5.41 -29.78 2.77
C SER A 427 4.38 -28.77 3.28
N ARG A 428 4.40 -28.42 4.58
CA ARG A 428 3.48 -27.43 5.17
C ARG A 428 3.58 -26.07 4.49
N TYR A 429 4.79 -25.62 4.10
CA TYR A 429 4.96 -24.33 3.43
C TYR A 429 4.29 -24.31 2.04
N ARG A 430 4.50 -25.37 1.25
CA ARG A 430 3.87 -25.53 -0.07
C ARG A 430 2.35 -25.68 0.04
N SER A 431 1.87 -26.44 1.02
CA SER A 431 0.45 -26.62 1.29
C SER A 431 -0.22 -25.31 1.72
N ALA A 432 0.42 -24.54 2.60
CA ALA A 432 -0.05 -23.21 2.99
C ALA A 432 -0.10 -22.25 1.79
N ALA A 433 0.94 -22.23 0.95
CA ALA A 433 0.96 -21.40 -0.26
C ALA A 433 -0.19 -21.76 -1.21
N ARG A 434 -0.43 -23.05 -1.45
CA ARG A 434 -1.54 -23.54 -2.31
C ARG A 434 -2.92 -23.29 -1.71
N TYR A 435 -3.06 -23.41 -0.40
CA TYR A 435 -4.31 -23.05 0.27
C TYR A 435 -4.65 -21.58 0.04
N ARG A 436 -3.66 -20.69 0.20
CA ARG A 436 -3.80 -19.26 -0.09
C ARG A 436 -4.04 -18.99 -1.57
N GLN A 437 -3.37 -19.71 -2.47
CA GLN A 437 -3.63 -19.66 -3.91
C GLN A 437 -5.12 -19.89 -4.22
N ASN A 438 -5.70 -20.97 -3.69
CA ASN A 438 -7.10 -21.30 -3.92
C ASN A 438 -8.04 -20.19 -3.44
N LEU A 439 -7.78 -19.62 -2.25
CA LEU A 439 -8.56 -18.49 -1.74
C LEU A 439 -8.40 -17.21 -2.56
N LEU A 440 -7.22 -16.96 -3.13
CA LEU A 440 -6.98 -15.78 -3.98
C LEU A 440 -7.63 -15.92 -5.35
N LEU A 441 -7.69 -17.13 -5.90
CA LEU A 441 -8.28 -17.38 -7.22
C LEU A 441 -9.81 -17.52 -7.17
N ASP A 442 -10.37 -17.87 -6.02
CA ASP A 442 -11.82 -17.97 -5.81
C ASP A 442 -12.45 -16.59 -5.61
N GLN A 443 -12.59 -15.85 -6.70
CA GLN A 443 -13.20 -14.52 -6.73
C GLN A 443 -14.33 -14.45 -7.75
N ARG A 444 -15.32 -13.60 -7.46
CA ARG A 444 -16.49 -13.39 -8.33
C ARG A 444 -16.12 -12.88 -9.73
N SER A 445 -15.09 -12.04 -9.82
CA SER A 445 -14.56 -11.45 -11.05
C SER A 445 -13.06 -11.29 -10.93
N THR A 446 -12.37 -11.15 -12.07
CA THR A 446 -10.94 -10.84 -12.03
C THR A 446 -10.70 -9.43 -11.50
N ALA A 447 -9.53 -9.19 -10.90
CA ALA A 447 -9.15 -7.87 -10.41
C ALA A 447 -9.19 -6.78 -11.49
N LEU A 448 -8.82 -7.14 -12.74
CA LEU A 448 -8.89 -6.22 -13.88
C LEU A 448 -10.33 -5.86 -14.24
N GLU A 449 -11.24 -6.83 -14.31
CA GLU A 449 -12.66 -6.57 -14.57
C GLU A 449 -13.30 -5.71 -13.48
N THR A 450 -12.98 -5.97 -12.21
CA THR A 450 -13.42 -5.14 -11.08
C THR A 450 -12.92 -3.69 -11.22
N ALA A 451 -11.63 -3.51 -11.54
CA ALA A 451 -11.04 -2.20 -11.74
C ALA A 451 -11.72 -1.43 -12.89
N ILE A 452 -11.86 -2.07 -14.06
CA ILE A 452 -12.55 -1.51 -15.22
C ILE A 452 -13.98 -1.11 -14.87
N TYR A 453 -14.74 -2.00 -14.23
CA TYR A 453 -16.13 -1.74 -13.86
C TYR A 453 -16.26 -0.47 -13.01
N TRP A 454 -15.43 -0.32 -11.99
CA TRP A 454 -15.46 0.85 -11.11
C TRP A 454 -14.95 2.11 -11.79
N THR A 455 -13.94 2.01 -12.66
CA THR A 455 -13.51 3.13 -13.50
C THR A 455 -14.65 3.64 -14.38
N GLU A 456 -15.32 2.75 -15.11
CA GLU A 456 -16.46 3.14 -15.95
C GLU A 456 -17.67 3.58 -15.11
N TYR A 457 -17.85 3.04 -13.91
CA TYR A 457 -18.89 3.49 -12.99
C TYR A 457 -18.70 4.96 -12.63
N VAL A 458 -17.48 5.36 -12.25
CA VAL A 458 -17.15 6.76 -11.94
C VAL A 458 -17.35 7.64 -13.18
N LEU A 459 -16.97 7.18 -14.37
CA LEU A 459 -17.22 7.91 -15.62
C LEU A 459 -18.72 8.13 -15.86
N ARG A 460 -19.53 7.06 -15.81
CA ARG A 460 -20.99 7.11 -16.05
C ARG A 460 -21.71 8.06 -15.09
N HIS A 461 -21.24 8.17 -13.86
CA HIS A 461 -21.88 8.95 -12.81
C HIS A 461 -21.17 10.29 -12.51
N LYS A 462 -20.16 10.66 -13.32
CA LYS A 462 -19.36 11.89 -13.16
C LYS A 462 -18.81 12.03 -11.74
N GLY A 463 -18.30 10.92 -11.22
CA GLY A 463 -17.97 10.74 -9.81
C GLY A 463 -18.70 9.56 -9.19
N ALA A 464 -18.39 9.24 -7.93
CA ALA A 464 -19.13 8.25 -7.14
C ALA A 464 -19.43 8.81 -5.73
N TYR A 465 -19.85 10.08 -5.69
CA TYR A 465 -19.95 10.87 -4.46
C TYR A 465 -20.98 10.31 -3.46
N HIS A 466 -22.01 9.62 -3.94
CA HIS A 466 -23.01 8.94 -3.11
C HIS A 466 -22.47 7.71 -2.37
N LEU A 467 -21.30 7.18 -2.75
CA LEU A 467 -20.64 6.08 -2.05
C LEU A 467 -19.68 6.57 -0.95
N GLN A 468 -19.45 7.88 -0.86
CA GLN A 468 -18.52 8.47 0.11
C GLN A 468 -19.15 8.55 1.50
N ALA A 469 -18.43 8.07 2.52
CA ALA A 469 -18.91 8.12 3.89
C ALA A 469 -18.89 9.57 4.44
N PRO A 470 -19.92 9.99 5.21
CA PRO A 470 -19.94 11.29 5.88
C PRO A 470 -18.77 11.52 6.83
N ALA A 471 -18.16 10.44 7.35
CA ALA A 471 -17.01 10.46 8.25
C ALA A 471 -15.80 11.26 7.70
N ARG A 472 -15.67 11.41 6.37
CA ARG A 472 -14.60 12.23 5.76
C ARG A 472 -14.64 13.71 6.16
N ASN A 473 -15.81 14.20 6.57
CA ASN A 473 -16.04 15.58 6.99
C ASN A 473 -16.01 15.74 8.53
N MET A 474 -15.85 14.64 9.27
CA MET A 474 -15.82 14.65 10.72
C MET A 474 -14.41 14.93 11.26
N HIS A 475 -14.35 15.63 12.38
CA HIS A 475 -13.10 15.69 13.15
C HIS A 475 -12.84 14.32 13.82
N TRP A 476 -11.58 13.96 14.03
CA TRP A 476 -11.22 12.66 14.61
C TRP A 476 -11.85 12.45 15.99
N SER A 477 -12.01 13.52 16.79
CA SER A 477 -12.66 13.44 18.10
C SER A 477 -14.15 13.08 17.99
N GLN A 478 -14.83 13.55 16.94
CA GLN A 478 -16.24 13.23 16.67
C GLN A 478 -16.37 11.80 16.17
N TYR A 479 -15.48 11.37 15.28
CA TYR A 479 -15.48 10.00 14.75
C TYR A 479 -15.36 8.95 15.87
N TYR A 480 -14.51 9.21 16.87
CA TYR A 480 -14.33 8.35 18.04
C TYR A 480 -15.26 8.68 19.22
N LEU A 481 -16.25 9.56 19.03
CA LEU A 481 -17.24 9.98 20.05
C LEU A 481 -16.61 10.49 21.36
N LEU A 482 -15.42 11.09 21.29
CA LEU A 482 -14.71 11.62 22.47
C LEU A 482 -15.40 12.87 23.04
N ASP A 483 -16.03 13.65 22.17
CA ASP A 483 -16.89 14.76 22.54
C ASP A 483 -18.14 14.28 23.31
N VAL A 484 -18.78 13.20 22.86
CA VAL A 484 -19.92 12.58 23.57
C VAL A 484 -19.48 11.99 24.92
N LEU A 485 -18.34 11.29 24.96
CA LEU A 485 -17.77 10.75 26.19
C LEU A 485 -17.52 11.87 27.22
N LEU A 486 -16.97 13.01 26.77
CA LEU A 486 -16.76 14.17 27.62
C LEU A 486 -18.09 14.69 28.20
N VAL A 487 -19.16 14.76 27.40
CA VAL A 487 -20.50 15.15 27.87
C VAL A 487 -21.02 14.20 28.95
N TYR A 488 -20.85 12.88 28.78
CA TYR A 488 -21.26 11.90 29.78
C TYR A 488 -20.48 12.04 31.09
N LEU A 489 -19.15 12.19 31.02
CA LEU A 489 -18.31 12.37 32.21
C LEU A 489 -18.66 13.65 32.97
N LEU A 490 -18.88 14.76 32.26
CA LEU A 490 -19.30 16.03 32.87
C LEU A 490 -20.69 15.91 33.51
N SER A 491 -21.61 15.19 32.88
CA SER A 491 -22.96 14.96 33.40
C SER A 491 -22.94 14.12 34.68
N LEU A 492 -22.16 13.03 34.70
CA LEU A 492 -21.98 12.18 35.89
C LEU A 492 -21.30 12.94 37.03
N TYR A 493 -20.29 13.76 36.72
CA TYR A 493 -19.63 14.60 37.71
C TYR A 493 -20.60 15.66 38.29
N GLY A 494 -21.42 16.28 37.45
CA GLY A 494 -22.47 17.21 37.88
C GLY A 494 -23.51 16.55 38.79
N LEU A 495 -23.95 15.34 38.45
CA LEU A 495 -24.86 14.55 39.28
C LEU A 495 -24.23 14.19 40.64
N PHE A 496 -22.98 13.76 40.64
CA PHE A 496 -22.23 13.48 41.88
C PHE A 496 -22.15 14.71 42.79
N LEU A 497 -21.86 15.89 42.24
CA LEU A 497 -21.85 17.15 42.99
C LEU A 497 -23.25 17.51 43.52
N LEU A 498 -24.30 17.25 42.75
CA LEU A 498 -25.68 17.47 43.18
C LEU A 498 -26.05 16.57 44.36
N ILE A 499 -25.76 15.27 44.29
CA ILE A 499 -25.99 14.29 45.36
C ILE A 499 -25.25 14.74 46.62
N LYS A 500 -23.95 15.07 46.53
CA LYS A 500 -23.18 15.58 47.67
C LYS A 500 -23.76 16.85 48.29
N ARG A 501 -24.28 17.76 47.46
CA ARG A 501 -24.96 18.97 47.96
C ARG A 501 -26.28 18.64 48.67
N LEU A 502 -27.04 17.69 48.16
CA LEU A 502 -28.30 17.24 48.77
C LEU A 502 -28.05 16.50 50.08
N ASP A 503 -27.04 15.62 50.14
CA ASP A 503 -26.62 14.94 51.36
C ASP A 503 -26.13 15.93 52.42
N PHE A 504 -25.27 16.88 52.05
CA PHE A 504 -24.81 17.93 52.97
C PHE A 504 -25.98 18.80 53.48
N ARG A 505 -26.96 19.12 52.62
CA ARG A 505 -28.18 19.82 53.03
C ARG A 505 -29.03 18.98 53.97
N SER A 506 -29.15 17.67 53.71
CA SER A 506 -29.86 16.72 54.56
C SER A 506 -29.21 16.58 55.94
N GLU A 507 -27.89 16.44 56.02
CA GLU A 507 -27.13 16.43 57.28
C GLU A 507 -27.29 17.73 58.06
N LYS A 508 -27.21 18.88 57.38
CA LYS A 508 -27.42 20.20 58.01
C LYS A 508 -28.85 20.38 58.52
N LEU A 509 -29.85 19.86 57.80
CA LEU A 509 -31.24 19.88 58.26
C LEU A 509 -31.48 18.95 59.45
N ARG A 510 -30.81 17.78 59.49
CA ARG A 510 -30.82 16.86 60.64
C ARG A 510 -30.14 17.46 61.88
N SER A 511 -29.01 18.16 61.73
CA SER A 511 -28.32 18.80 62.86
C SER A 511 -29.10 19.97 63.45
N LEU A 512 -29.92 20.67 62.66
CA LEU A 512 -30.83 21.71 63.13
C LEU A 512 -32.06 21.17 63.89
N HIS A 513 -32.40 19.88 63.74
CA HIS A 513 -33.55 19.24 64.41
C HIS A 513 -33.17 18.43 65.66
N VAL A 514 -31.91 18.43 66.11
CA VAL A 514 -31.52 17.83 67.39
C VAL A 514 -31.93 18.79 68.53
N PRO A 515 -32.86 18.42 69.44
CA PRO A 515 -33.23 19.27 70.56
C PRO A 515 -32.09 19.35 71.57
N SER A 516 -31.75 20.57 72.00
CA SER A 516 -30.89 20.84 73.15
C SER A 516 -31.62 20.42 74.43
N THR A 517 -31.41 19.19 74.89
CA THR A 517 -31.75 18.77 76.26
C THR A 517 -30.54 18.12 76.92
N ALA A 518 -29.62 18.95 77.41
CA ALA A 518 -28.73 18.63 78.52
C ALA A 518 -28.18 19.92 79.13
N ALA A 519 -28.90 20.46 80.14
CA ALA A 519 -28.33 21.43 81.06
C ALA A 519 -27.53 20.69 82.15
N PRO A 520 -26.28 21.08 82.46
CA PRO A 520 -25.49 20.48 83.53
C PRO A 520 -25.63 21.32 84.82
N THR A 521 -25.87 20.67 85.96
CA THR A 521 -25.63 21.28 87.29
C THR A 521 -24.81 20.38 88.19
N ALA A 522 -23.51 20.67 88.21
CA ALA A 522 -22.67 20.92 89.38
C ALA A 522 -22.58 19.86 90.50
N GLY A 523 -21.64 18.91 90.34
CA GLY A 523 -20.94 18.28 91.46
C GLY A 523 -19.57 18.92 91.68
N LYS A 524 -19.40 19.67 92.77
CA LYS A 524 -18.12 20.22 93.24
C LYS A 524 -17.26 19.12 93.86
N THR A 525 -16.04 18.92 93.37
CA THR A 525 -14.97 18.38 94.22
C THR A 525 -13.65 19.09 93.92
N LYS A 526 -13.19 19.82 94.93
CA LYS A 526 -11.87 20.44 95.02
C LYS A 526 -10.81 19.36 95.19
N SER A 527 -9.68 19.50 94.51
CA SER A 527 -8.38 19.29 95.14
C SER A 527 -7.36 20.24 94.52
N LYS A 528 -6.66 20.95 95.40
CA LYS A 528 -5.65 21.98 95.12
C LYS A 528 -4.26 21.34 95.10
N LYS A 529 -3.38 21.88 94.25
CA LYS A 529 -1.95 22.14 94.47
C LYS A 529 -1.11 21.00 95.08
N LEU A 530 -0.18 20.44 94.32
CA LEU A 530 1.17 20.98 94.05
C LEU A 530 1.74 20.27 92.82
#